data_AF-A0A928QTG7-F1
#
_entry.id   AF-A0A928QTG7-F1
#
_cell.length_a   1.000
_cell.length_b   1.000
_cell.length_c   1.000
_cell.angle_alpha   90.00
_cell.angle_beta   90.00
_cell.angle_gamma   90.00
#
_symmetry.space_group_name_H-M   'P 1'
#
loop_
_entity.id
_entity.type
_entity.pdbx_description
1 polymer ?
#
loop_
_entity_poly.entity_id
_entity_poly.type
_entity_poly.pdbx_seq_one_letter_code
_entity_poly.pdbx_strand_id
1 'polypeptide(L)' 'MPYTIKAECPCCGKTAYGIDEIEELFGWRIPDEKTIPQSYCRKCRSARCRAGEPCKVKDD' A
#
# COMPACT_ATOMS: atom_id res chain seq x y z
N MET A 1 18.87 -4.31 14.83
CA MET A 1 18.27 -3.15 14.13
C MET A 1 16.79 -3.43 13.98
N PRO A 2 15.88 -2.58 14.49
CA PRO A 2 14.46 -2.77 14.20
C PRO A 2 14.27 -2.57 12.69
N TYR A 3 13.75 -3.59 12.01
CA TYR A 3 13.39 -3.49 10.60
C TYR A 3 12.19 -2.54 10.48
N THR A 4 12.45 -1.26 10.21
CA THR A 4 11.39 -0.29 9.90
C THR A 4 10.86 -0.61 8.51
N ILE A 5 9.78 -1.40 8.47
CA ILE A 5 9.07 -1.67 7.23
C ILE A 5 8.18 -0.47 6.89
N LYS A 6 8.22 -0.03 5.63
CA LYS A 6 7.39 1.07 5.13
C LYS A 6 6.86 0.74 3.74
N ALA A 7 5.68 1.24 3.41
CA ALA A 7 5.07 1.09 2.09
C ALA A 7 4.53 2.45 1.63
N GLU A 8 4.79 2.82 0.38
CA GLU A 8 4.31 4.06 -0.24
C GLU A 8 3.51 3.73 -1.49
N CYS A 9 2.33 4.34 -1.61
CA CYS A 9 1.44 4.14 -2.74
C CYS A 9 1.80 5.13 -3.87
N PRO A 10 2.22 4.65 -5.05
CA PRO A 10 2.63 5.53 -6.15
C PRO A 10 1.46 6.25 -6.84
N CYS A 11 0.22 5.98 -6.42
CA CYS A 11 -0.96 6.62 -7.01
C CYS A 11 -1.47 7.79 -6.19
N CYS A 12 -1.61 7.64 -4.87
CA CYS A 12 -2.12 8.70 -3.98
C CYS A 12 -1.06 9.29 -3.04
N GLY A 13 0.17 8.78 -3.06
CA GLY A 13 1.24 9.22 -2.15
C GLY A 13 1.05 8.78 -0.68
N LYS A 14 0.04 7.94 -0.38
CA LYS A 14 -0.20 7.44 0.96
C LYS A 14 1.00 6.59 1.41
N THR A 15 1.53 6.87 2.59
CA THR A 15 2.66 6.15 3.18
C THR A 15 2.23 5.49 4.49
N ALA A 16 2.64 4.24 4.70
CA ALA A 16 2.40 3.47 5.91
C ALA A 16 3.72 3.07 6.56
N TYR A 17 3.79 3.14 7.89
CA TYR A 17 4.98 2.78 8.66
C TYR A 17 4.68 1.65 9.66
N GLY A 18 5.50 0.61 9.64
CA GLY A 18 5.31 -0.55 10.50
C GLY A 18 4.26 -1.52 9.99
N ILE A 19 4.07 -2.60 10.76
CA ILE A 19 3.31 -3.76 10.29
C ILE A 19 1.80 -3.47 10.26
N ASP A 20 1.31 -2.82 11.33
CA ASP A 20 -0.10 -2.47 11.54
C ASP A 20 -0.62 -1.52 10.46
N GLU A 21 0.06 -0.39 10.23
CA GLU A 21 -0.36 0.58 9.22
C GLU A 21 -0.34 -0.03 7.81
N ILE A 22 0.66 -0.87 7.51
CA ILE A 22 0.70 -1.55 6.23
C ILE A 22 -0.46 -2.52 6.12
N GLU A 23 -0.79 -3.29 7.15
CA GLU A 23 -1.92 -4.21 7.11
C GLU A 23 -3.25 -3.49 6.85
N GLU A 24 -3.49 -2.40 7.56
CA GLU A 24 -4.71 -1.60 7.46
C GLU A 24 -4.81 -0.87 6.11
N LEU A 25 -3.74 -0.19 5.70
CA LEU A 25 -3.75 0.72 4.55
C LEU A 25 -3.42 0.03 3.23
N PHE A 26 -2.53 -0.96 3.21
CA PHE A 26 -2.06 -1.65 2.01
C PHE A 26 -2.50 -3.11 1.97
N GLY A 27 -2.43 -3.81 3.09
CA GLY A 27 -2.48 -5.26 3.21
C GLY A 27 -1.15 -5.93 2.87
N TRP A 28 -1.04 -7.17 3.34
CA TRP A 28 0.07 -8.07 3.04
C TRP A 28 -0.27 -8.99 1.88
N ARG A 29 0.76 -9.51 1.21
CA ARG A 29 0.64 -10.64 0.29
C ARG A 29 1.71 -11.68 0.63
N ILE A 30 1.38 -12.95 0.41
CA ILE A 30 2.26 -14.08 0.72
C ILE A 30 2.56 -14.86 -0.57
N PRO A 31 3.41 -14.33 -1.48
CA PRO A 31 4.00 -15.13 -2.55
C PRO A 31 5.15 -15.97 -1.99
N ASP A 32 5.21 -17.26 -2.33
CA ASP A 32 6.31 -18.17 -1.96
C ASP A 32 6.71 -18.06 -0.47
N GLU A 33 5.72 -18.13 0.43
CA GLU A 33 5.89 -18.09 1.89
C GLU A 33 6.54 -16.81 2.45
N LYS A 34 6.69 -15.75 1.63
CA LYS A 34 7.24 -14.46 2.05
C LYS A 34 6.16 -13.43 2.24
N THR A 35 6.02 -12.91 3.46
CA THR A 35 5.12 -11.80 3.76
C THR A 35 5.72 -10.49 3.25
N ILE A 36 5.14 -9.95 2.17
CA ILE A 36 5.57 -8.66 1.61
C ILE A 36 4.41 -7.67 1.54
N PRO A 37 4.67 -6.37 1.79
CA PRO A 37 3.64 -5.36 1.73
C PRO A 37 3.18 -5.17 0.28
N GLN A 38 1.92 -4.78 0.08
CA GLN A 38 1.46 -4.43 -1.25
C GLN A 38 2.02 -3.07 -1.71
N SER A 39 2.26 -2.92 -3.02
CA SER A 39 2.76 -1.67 -3.61
C SER A 39 1.70 -0.56 -3.69
N TYR A 40 0.42 -0.91 -3.71
CA TYR A 40 -0.69 0.05 -3.79
C TYR A 40 -1.57 -0.09 -2.56
N CYS A 41 -2.07 1.03 -2.04
CA CYS A 41 -2.98 1.01 -0.90
C CYS A 41 -4.32 0.33 -1.27
N ARG A 42 -5.03 -0.22 -0.28
CA ARG A 42 -6.33 -0.90 -0.46
C ARG A 42 -7.30 -0.06 -1.28
N LYS A 43 -7.41 1.23 -0.98
CA LYS A 43 -8.28 2.16 -1.72
C LYS A 43 -7.90 2.23 -3.21
N CYS A 44 -6.62 2.45 -3.52
CA CYS A 44 -6.14 2.57 -4.91
C CYS A 44 -6.27 1.24 -5.69
N ARG A 45 -6.05 0.10 -5.02
CA ARG A 45 -6.28 -1.23 -5.61
C ARG A 45 -7.75 -1.45 -5.96
N SER A 46 -8.65 -1.16 -5.02
CA SER A 46 -10.09 -1.29 -5.26
C SER A 46 -10.55 -0.38 -6.39
N ALA A 47 -10.02 0.85 -6.44
CA ALA A 47 -10.30 1.81 -7.50
C ALA A 47 -9.57 1.52 -8.83
N ARG A 48 -8.76 0.45 -8.91
CA ARG A 48 -7.91 0.09 -10.06
C ARG A 48 -7.10 1.27 -10.59
N CYS A 49 -6.54 2.06 -9.68
CA CYS A 49 -5.70 3.18 -10.07
C CYS A 49 -4.34 2.67 -10.56
N ARG A 50 -3.74 3.40 -11.51
CA ARG A 50 -2.42 3.10 -12.06
C ARG A 50 -1.45 4.23 -11.76
N ALA A 51 -0.19 3.90 -11.55
CA ALA A 51 0.87 4.89 -11.47
C ALA A 51 0.90 5.71 -12.78
N GLY A 52 0.82 7.04 -12.66
CA GLY A 52 0.79 7.97 -13.81
C GLY A 52 -0.62 8.38 -14.28
N GLU A 53 -1.69 7.78 -13.75
CA GLU A 53 -3.06 8.25 -13.98
C GLU A 53 -3.58 9.02 -12.75
N PRO A 54 -4.52 9.97 -12.91
CA PRO A 54 -5.11 10.68 -11.79
C PRO A 54 -5.73 9.67 -10.81
N CYS A 55 -5.38 9.80 -9.53
CA CYS A 55 -5.92 8.94 -8.49
C CYS A 55 -7.44 9.06 -8.46
N LYS A 56 -8.13 7.92 -8.61
CA LYS A 56 -9.60 7.86 -8.56
C LYS A 56 -10.14 7.79 -7.13
N VAL A 57 -9.26 7.64 -6.15
CA VAL A 57 -9.61 7.68 -4.73
C VAL A 57 -9.69 9.14 -4.32
N LYS A 58 -10.91 9.66 -4.23
CA LYS A 58 -11.18 10.87 -3.45
C LYS A 58 -11.25 10.43 -2.00
N ASP A 59 -10.29 10.85 -1.17
CA ASP A 59 -10.53 10.95 0.27
C ASP A 59 -11.49 12.15 0.41
N ASP A 60 -12.80 11.87 0.42
CA ASP A 60 -13.87 12.82 0.77
C ASP A 60 -14.00 12.88 2.30
#